data_AF-W2TB48-F1
#
_entry.id   AF-W2TB48-F1
#
_cell.length_a   1.000
_cell.length_b   1.000
_cell.length_c   1.000
_cell.angle_alpha   90.00
_cell.angle_beta   90.00
_cell.angle_gamma   90.00
#
_symmetry.space_group_name_H-M   'P 1'
#
loop_
_entity.id
_entity.type
_entity.pdbx_description
1 polymer ?
#
loop_
_entity_poly.entity_id
_entity_poly.type
_entity_poly.pdbx_seq_one_letter_code
_entity_poly.pdbx_strand_id
1 'polypeptide(L)'
;VLRAKAALEALSLRFTSEEKKQFTANFTEVFADFYTEEAVEDVVKYFRDFGDKKFQEKINKLEKALPNLLDFPAVERLADEIGMQRVLCHGDLWSMNLLWRPSGDDLNLAAMIDYQLAHMGCAATDLVRVFSACLSGKDRQEHWEKLLEEFYEYLSEEVSDTKMPYTLEQLKESYRQSFPLCAFLIVPMIGPMFEMLCKNSEDEKQREFLGMATEKSECLLDDILYFHERNMKLTNGKLLN
;
A
#
# COMPACT_ATOMS: atom_id res chain seq x y z
N VAL A 1 -0.15 13.44 -7.09
CA VAL A 1 0.50 12.11 -6.91
C VAL A 1 0.04 11.12 -7.97
N LEU A 2 -1.25 10.78 -8.04
CA LEU A 2 -1.78 9.79 -9.00
C LEU A 2 -1.37 10.06 -10.45
N ARG A 3 -1.47 11.31 -10.94
CA ARG A 3 -1.03 11.68 -12.29
C ARG A 3 0.48 11.43 -12.54
N ALA A 4 1.34 11.68 -11.55
CA ALA A 4 2.78 11.40 -11.67
C ALA A 4 3.07 9.89 -11.67
N LYS A 5 2.32 9.11 -10.86
CA LYS A 5 2.39 7.65 -10.86
C LYS A 5 1.88 7.07 -12.19
N ALA A 6 0.81 7.63 -12.76
CA ALA A 6 0.30 7.26 -14.09
C ALA A 6 1.34 7.53 -15.19
N ALA A 7 2.01 8.69 -15.17
CA ALA A 7 3.10 9.00 -16.09
C ALA A 7 4.29 8.03 -15.94
N LEU A 8 4.65 7.64 -14.70
CA LEU A 8 5.69 6.64 -14.43
C LEU A 8 5.34 5.27 -15.05
N GLU A 9 4.08 4.83 -14.89
CA GLU A 9 3.63 3.57 -15.49
C GLU A 9 3.59 3.63 -17.00
N ALA A 10 3.04 4.69 -17.59
CA ALA A 10 2.98 4.89 -19.03
C ALA A 10 4.39 4.90 -19.67
N LEU A 11 5.36 5.55 -19.00
CA LEU A 11 6.76 5.55 -19.42
C LEU A 11 7.32 4.11 -19.51
N SER A 12 7.02 3.27 -18.52
CA SER A 12 7.54 1.90 -18.45
C SER A 12 7.04 0.98 -19.58
N LEU A 13 5.90 1.32 -20.20
CA LEU A 13 5.38 0.57 -21.35
C LEU A 13 6.30 0.69 -22.58
N ARG A 14 7.12 1.74 -22.62
CA ARG A 14 8.06 2.02 -23.72
C ARG A 14 9.44 1.41 -23.50
N PHE A 15 9.69 0.82 -22.32
CA PHE A 15 10.97 0.19 -22.02
C PHE A 15 11.19 -1.07 -22.86
N THR A 16 12.42 -1.20 -23.34
CA THR A 16 12.97 -2.42 -23.91
C THR A 16 13.07 -3.54 -22.87
N SER A 17 13.28 -4.76 -23.33
CA SER A 17 13.49 -5.90 -22.42
C SER A 17 14.75 -5.70 -21.56
N GLU A 18 15.79 -5.09 -22.10
CA GLU A 18 17.05 -4.80 -21.40
C GLU A 18 16.88 -3.72 -20.34
N GLU A 19 16.10 -2.67 -20.61
CA GLU A 19 15.79 -1.64 -19.60
C GLU A 19 14.93 -2.21 -18.46
N LYS A 20 13.92 -3.05 -18.78
CA LYS A 20 13.11 -3.73 -17.75
C LYS A 20 13.97 -4.59 -16.81
N LYS A 21 15.02 -5.24 -17.35
CA LYS A 21 15.98 -6.03 -16.56
C LYS A 21 16.89 -5.18 -15.65
N GLN A 22 16.85 -3.85 -15.71
CA GLN A 22 17.57 -3.01 -14.74
C GLN A 22 16.76 -2.82 -13.45
N PHE A 23 15.45 -3.02 -13.49
CA PHE A 23 14.55 -2.89 -12.35
C PHE A 23 14.34 -4.25 -11.68
N THR A 24 15.43 -4.78 -11.12
CA THR A 24 15.47 -6.11 -10.48
C THR A 24 15.28 -6.06 -8.97
N ALA A 25 14.89 -4.91 -8.41
CA ALA A 25 14.69 -4.82 -6.98
C ALA A 25 13.66 -5.88 -6.57
N ASN A 26 14.09 -6.82 -5.74
CA ASN A 26 13.23 -7.86 -5.26
C ASN A 26 12.46 -7.30 -4.08
N PHE A 27 11.33 -6.64 -4.38
CA PHE A 27 10.42 -6.06 -3.38
C PHE A 27 10.15 -7.05 -2.23
N THR A 28 9.95 -8.32 -2.58
CA THR A 28 9.79 -9.42 -1.61
C THR A 28 11.00 -9.59 -0.71
N GLU A 29 12.21 -9.68 -1.25
CA GLU A 29 13.44 -9.94 -0.48
C GLU A 29 13.77 -8.77 0.45
N VAL A 30 13.66 -7.54 -0.05
CA VAL A 30 13.94 -6.36 0.76
C VAL A 30 12.96 -6.25 1.91
N PHE A 31 11.65 -6.39 1.66
CA PHE A 31 10.67 -6.32 2.75
C PHE A 31 10.65 -7.58 3.62
N ALA A 32 10.97 -8.77 3.11
CA ALA A 32 11.06 -9.97 3.94
C ALA A 32 12.13 -9.82 5.03
N ASP A 33 13.27 -9.20 4.71
CA ASP A 33 14.34 -8.96 5.69
C ASP A 33 13.95 -7.95 6.78
N PHE A 34 13.06 -7.00 6.47
CA PHE A 34 12.52 -6.06 7.47
C PHE A 34 11.34 -6.63 8.27
N TYR A 35 10.73 -7.71 7.80
CA TYR A 35 9.50 -8.29 8.34
C TYR A 35 9.73 -9.75 8.76
N THR A 36 10.77 -9.95 9.56
CA THR A 36 11.04 -11.23 10.24
C THR A 36 9.92 -11.59 11.21
N GLU A 37 9.82 -12.86 11.60
CA GLU A 37 8.90 -13.30 12.66
C GLU A 37 9.07 -12.43 13.93
N GLU A 38 10.31 -12.08 14.28
CA GLU A 38 10.64 -11.20 15.41
C GLU A 38 10.04 -9.78 15.25
N ALA A 39 10.17 -9.16 14.07
CA ALA A 39 9.58 -7.84 13.82
C ALA A 39 8.05 -7.88 13.94
N VAL A 40 7.43 -8.97 13.49
CA VAL A 40 5.98 -9.18 13.62
C VAL A 40 5.59 -9.42 15.08
N GLU A 41 6.37 -10.18 15.84
CA GLU A 41 6.17 -10.39 17.28
C GLU A 41 6.27 -9.08 18.07
N ASP A 42 7.25 -8.22 17.75
CA ASP A 42 7.42 -6.91 18.39
C ASP A 42 6.22 -5.99 18.14
N VAL A 43 5.67 -6.02 16.93
CA VAL A 43 4.44 -5.31 16.59
C VAL A 43 3.26 -5.82 17.41
N VAL A 44 3.06 -7.15 17.41
CA VAL A 44 1.98 -7.78 18.16
C VAL A 44 2.09 -7.45 19.65
N LYS A 45 3.30 -7.52 20.21
CA LYS A 45 3.60 -7.19 21.59
C LYS A 45 3.33 -5.72 21.90
N TYR A 46 3.78 -4.80 21.06
CA TYR A 46 3.54 -3.37 21.23
C TYR A 46 2.04 -3.09 21.36
N PHE A 47 1.23 -3.56 20.41
CA PHE A 47 -0.21 -3.32 20.47
C PHE A 47 -0.90 -4.07 21.63
N ARG A 48 -0.34 -5.17 22.10
CA ARG A 48 -0.86 -5.88 23.27
C ARG A 48 -0.62 -5.08 24.56
N ASP A 49 0.56 -4.49 24.69
CA ASP A 49 0.99 -3.76 25.87
C ASP A 49 0.39 -2.35 25.93
N PHE A 50 0.21 -1.69 24.77
CA PHE A 50 -0.19 -0.28 24.69
C PHE A 50 -1.53 -0.03 23.99
N GLY A 51 -2.06 -1.01 23.25
CA GLY A 51 -3.34 -0.91 22.60
C GLY A 51 -4.50 -1.10 23.58
N ASP A 52 -5.63 -0.44 23.30
CA ASP A 52 -6.86 -0.70 24.03
C ASP A 52 -7.42 -2.10 23.71
N LYS A 53 -8.51 -2.48 24.38
CA LYS A 53 -9.13 -3.79 24.17
C LYS A 53 -9.52 -4.04 22.70
N LYS A 54 -9.94 -3.00 21.98
CA LYS A 54 -10.35 -3.10 20.58
C LYS A 54 -9.13 -3.38 19.68
N PHE A 55 -8.01 -2.71 19.90
CA PHE A 55 -6.74 -3.00 19.23
C PHE A 55 -6.28 -4.43 19.51
N GLN A 56 -6.30 -4.87 20.78
CA GLN A 56 -5.89 -6.22 21.16
C GLN A 56 -6.71 -7.29 20.43
N GLU A 57 -8.02 -7.12 20.32
CA GLU A 57 -8.89 -8.05 19.58
C GLU A 57 -8.55 -8.13 18.09
N LYS A 58 -8.25 -6.99 17.44
CA LYS A 58 -7.84 -6.94 16.03
C LYS A 58 -6.48 -7.60 15.82
N ILE A 59 -5.52 -7.36 16.70
CA ILE A 59 -4.18 -7.94 16.60
C ILE A 59 -4.21 -9.45 16.80
N ASN A 60 -5.02 -9.97 17.72
CA ASN A 60 -5.20 -11.42 17.87
C ASN A 60 -5.81 -12.08 16.60
N LYS A 61 -6.62 -11.34 15.83
CA LYS A 61 -7.12 -11.81 14.52
C LYS A 61 -6.03 -11.72 13.45
N LEU A 62 -5.26 -10.63 13.45
CA LEU A 62 -4.15 -10.44 12.53
C LEU A 62 -3.10 -11.54 12.71
N GLU A 63 -2.73 -11.85 13.94
CA GLU A 63 -1.76 -12.90 14.30
C GLU A 63 -2.15 -14.26 13.69
N LYS A 64 -3.45 -14.61 13.75
CA LYS A 64 -3.98 -15.83 13.13
C LYS A 64 -3.97 -15.80 11.60
N ALA A 65 -4.04 -14.60 11.01
CA ALA A 65 -4.03 -14.40 9.56
C ALA A 65 -2.60 -14.37 8.98
N LEU A 66 -1.59 -14.02 9.77
CA LEU A 66 -0.19 -13.83 9.33
C LEU A 66 0.34 -14.94 8.42
N PRO A 67 0.17 -16.24 8.71
CA PRO A 67 0.74 -17.29 7.86
C PRO A 67 0.21 -17.27 6.42
N ASN A 68 -1.01 -16.80 6.22
CA ASN A 68 -1.64 -16.69 4.90
C ASN A 68 -1.56 -15.26 4.34
N LEU A 69 -1.20 -14.27 5.17
CA LEU A 69 -1.08 -12.87 4.76
C LEU A 69 0.31 -12.59 4.17
N LEU A 70 1.36 -13.21 4.73
CA LEU A 70 2.76 -13.02 4.33
C LEU A 70 3.15 -13.86 3.09
N ASP A 71 2.28 -13.92 2.09
CA ASP A 71 2.56 -14.58 0.81
C ASP A 71 3.07 -13.56 -0.22
N PHE A 72 4.33 -13.15 -0.05
CA PHE A 72 4.98 -12.25 -1.00
C PHE A 72 5.07 -12.80 -2.42
N PRO A 73 5.40 -14.10 -2.65
CA PRO A 73 5.40 -14.67 -3.99
C PRO A 73 4.05 -14.57 -4.69
N ALA A 74 2.92 -14.68 -3.98
CA ALA A 74 1.60 -14.48 -4.58
C ALA A 74 1.41 -13.04 -5.07
N VAL A 75 1.78 -12.03 -4.27
CA VAL A 75 1.68 -10.61 -4.70
C VAL A 75 2.60 -10.31 -5.89
N GLU A 76 3.78 -10.93 -5.94
CA GLU A 76 4.72 -10.76 -7.06
C GLU A 76 4.18 -11.33 -8.38
N ARG A 77 3.49 -12.48 -8.32
CA ARG A 77 2.88 -13.12 -9.49
C ARG A 77 1.50 -12.59 -9.84
N LEU A 78 0.86 -11.83 -8.95
CA LEU A 78 -0.53 -11.39 -9.08
C LEU A 78 -0.82 -10.77 -10.45
N ALA A 79 0.04 -9.85 -10.91
CA ALA A 79 -0.14 -9.20 -12.22
C ALA A 79 -0.26 -10.24 -13.35
N ASP A 80 0.62 -11.23 -13.37
CA ASP A 80 0.63 -12.30 -14.38
C ASP A 80 -0.61 -13.20 -14.25
N GLU A 81 -1.01 -13.54 -13.01
CA GLU A 81 -2.12 -14.45 -12.70
C GLU A 81 -3.50 -13.89 -13.13
N ILE A 82 -3.70 -12.57 -13.03
CA ILE A 82 -4.94 -11.91 -13.46
C ILE A 82 -4.84 -11.23 -14.84
N GLY A 83 -3.75 -11.48 -15.57
CA GLY A 83 -3.58 -11.05 -16.97
C GLY A 83 -3.31 -9.55 -17.15
N MET A 84 -2.63 -8.91 -16.19
CA MET A 84 -2.13 -7.54 -16.29
C MET A 84 -0.71 -7.55 -16.86
N GLN A 85 -0.38 -6.54 -17.66
CA GLN A 85 1.01 -6.29 -18.00
C GLN A 85 1.73 -5.68 -16.78
N ARG A 86 2.89 -6.24 -16.42
CA ARG A 86 3.77 -5.67 -15.38
C ARG A 86 4.24 -4.28 -15.78
N VAL A 87 4.15 -3.33 -14.85
CA VAL A 87 4.52 -1.92 -15.01
C VAL A 87 5.65 -1.55 -14.05
N LEU A 88 6.29 -0.40 -14.26
CA LEU A 88 7.25 0.11 -13.29
C LEU A 88 6.53 0.55 -12.00
N CYS A 89 6.82 -0.16 -10.92
CA CYS A 89 6.45 0.23 -9.57
C CYS A 89 7.60 1.00 -8.93
N HIS A 90 7.26 2.02 -8.14
CA HIS A 90 8.21 2.75 -7.30
C HIS A 90 8.73 1.87 -6.17
N GLY A 91 7.87 1.01 -5.60
CA GLY A 91 8.22 0.03 -4.58
C GLY A 91 8.22 0.59 -3.16
N ASP A 92 8.49 1.88 -2.98
CA ASP A 92 8.32 2.59 -1.70
C ASP A 92 7.61 3.94 -1.86
N LEU A 93 6.37 3.94 -2.37
CA LEU A 93 5.63 5.19 -2.61
C LEU A 93 4.83 5.66 -1.37
N TRP A 94 5.37 6.61 -0.62
CA TRP A 94 4.74 7.21 0.55
C TRP A 94 5.18 8.68 0.73
N SER A 95 4.59 9.38 1.72
CA SER A 95 4.74 10.84 1.89
C SER A 95 6.20 11.33 1.95
N MET A 96 7.11 10.56 2.52
CA MET A 96 8.53 10.93 2.65
C MET A 96 9.30 10.90 1.33
N ASN A 97 8.79 10.17 0.33
CA ASN A 97 9.38 10.05 -1.00
C ASN A 97 8.70 10.98 -2.03
N LEU A 98 7.88 11.92 -1.55
CA LEU A 98 7.19 12.93 -2.35
C LEU A 98 7.70 14.33 -2.00
N LEU A 99 8.36 14.98 -2.95
CA LEU A 99 8.80 16.36 -2.81
C LEU A 99 7.73 17.32 -3.32
N TRP A 100 7.39 18.33 -2.53
CA TRP A 100 6.35 19.30 -2.84
C TRP A 100 6.94 20.68 -3.15
N ARG A 101 6.33 21.40 -4.09
CA ARG A 101 6.64 22.79 -4.41
C ARG A 101 5.40 23.66 -4.14
N PRO A 102 5.54 24.79 -3.43
CA PRO A 102 4.45 25.75 -3.28
C PRO A 102 3.93 26.26 -4.63
N SER A 103 2.62 26.42 -4.74
CA SER A 103 1.92 26.93 -5.91
C SER A 103 0.76 27.82 -5.46
N GLY A 104 1.08 29.05 -5.05
CA GLY A 104 0.11 29.90 -4.37
C GLY A 104 -0.21 29.33 -2.99
N ASP A 105 -1.50 29.19 -2.68
CA ASP A 105 -1.99 28.55 -1.45
C ASP A 105 -1.99 27.02 -1.52
N ASP A 106 -1.71 26.45 -2.71
CA ASP A 106 -1.67 25.01 -2.94
C ASP A 106 -0.25 24.42 -2.95
N LEU A 107 -0.16 23.10 -2.86
CA LEU A 107 1.08 22.34 -3.03
C LEU A 107 1.00 21.49 -4.30
N ASN A 108 1.97 21.67 -5.19
CA ASN A 108 2.16 20.81 -6.35
C ASN A 108 3.24 19.76 -6.08
N LEU A 109 3.00 18.53 -6.53
CA LEU A 109 4.05 17.51 -6.49
C LEU A 109 5.18 17.91 -7.44
N ALA A 110 6.38 18.09 -6.90
CA ALA A 110 7.57 18.48 -7.64
C ALA A 110 8.35 17.28 -8.16
N ALA A 111 8.51 16.24 -7.34
CA ALA A 111 9.21 15.02 -7.71
C ALA A 111 8.79 13.83 -6.82
N MET A 112 8.87 12.63 -7.40
CA MET A 112 8.94 11.37 -6.65
C MET A 112 10.42 10.96 -6.63
N ILE A 113 10.94 10.56 -5.47
CA ILE A 113 12.36 10.25 -5.23
C ILE A 113 12.53 8.90 -4.55
N ASP A 114 13.77 8.42 -4.45
CA ASP A 114 14.12 7.16 -3.78
C ASP A 114 13.55 5.90 -4.47
N TYR A 115 14.03 5.66 -5.70
CA TYR A 115 13.67 4.51 -6.53
C TYR A 115 14.48 3.25 -6.21
N GLN A 116 15.05 3.13 -5.00
CA GLN A 116 15.88 1.97 -4.64
C GLN A 116 15.11 0.64 -4.68
N LEU A 117 13.78 0.68 -4.50
CA LEU A 117 12.90 -0.49 -4.59
C LEU A 117 12.13 -0.58 -5.91
N ALA A 118 12.52 0.20 -6.93
CA ALA A 118 11.80 0.22 -8.19
C ALA A 118 11.95 -1.11 -8.95
N HIS A 119 10.83 -1.67 -9.38
CA HIS A 119 10.75 -3.00 -9.98
C HIS A 119 9.60 -3.12 -10.98
N MET A 120 9.66 -4.11 -11.86
CA MET A 120 8.55 -4.44 -12.75
C MET A 120 7.52 -5.31 -12.02
N GLY A 121 6.38 -4.74 -11.65
CA GLY A 121 5.41 -5.37 -10.76
C GLY A 121 3.95 -5.05 -11.09
N CYS A 122 3.09 -5.33 -10.10
CA CYS A 122 1.67 -5.04 -10.15
C CYS A 122 1.41 -3.57 -9.79
N ALA A 123 0.68 -2.83 -10.64
CA ALA A 123 0.36 -1.42 -10.45
C ALA A 123 -0.26 -1.11 -9.07
N ALA A 124 -1.07 -2.03 -8.54
CA ALA A 124 -1.76 -1.86 -7.28
C ALA A 124 -0.85 -1.77 -6.04
N THR A 125 0.38 -2.30 -6.07
CA THR A 125 1.23 -2.31 -4.87
C THR A 125 1.57 -0.89 -4.40
N ASP A 126 1.95 -0.01 -5.31
CA ASP A 126 2.21 1.41 -5.05
C ASP A 126 0.92 2.14 -4.61
N LEU A 127 -0.23 1.79 -5.19
CA LEU A 127 -1.51 2.43 -4.87
C LEU A 127 -1.99 2.05 -3.47
N VAL A 128 -1.88 0.78 -3.08
CA VAL A 128 -2.13 0.34 -1.70
C VAL A 128 -1.18 1.08 -0.75
N ARG A 129 0.11 1.11 -1.08
CA ARG A 129 1.14 1.74 -0.25
C ARG A 129 0.82 3.22 0.01
N VAL A 130 0.56 3.99 -1.05
CA VAL A 130 0.34 5.42 -0.93
C VAL A 130 -1.02 5.75 -0.29
N PHE A 131 -2.09 4.98 -0.58
CA PHE A 131 -3.40 5.20 0.06
C PHE A 131 -3.35 4.87 1.55
N SER A 132 -2.71 3.76 1.92
CA SER A 132 -2.57 3.38 3.32
C SER A 132 -1.64 4.32 4.09
N ALA A 133 -0.56 4.82 3.46
CA ALA A 133 0.40 5.71 4.11
C ALA A 133 -0.06 7.18 4.16
N CYS A 134 -0.83 7.68 3.18
CA CYS A 134 -1.09 9.11 3.05
C CYS A 134 -2.54 9.54 3.37
N LEU A 135 -3.54 8.67 3.23
CA LEU A 135 -4.94 9.01 3.53
C LEU A 135 -5.27 8.76 5.01
N SER A 136 -6.34 9.39 5.51
CA SER A 136 -7.02 8.92 6.72
C SER A 136 -7.62 7.53 6.51
N GLY A 137 -7.97 6.83 7.59
CA GLY A 137 -8.68 5.56 7.48
C GLY A 137 -10.00 5.71 6.74
N LYS A 138 -10.79 6.70 7.16
CA LYS A 138 -12.08 7.05 6.57
C LYS A 138 -11.99 7.38 5.09
N ASP A 139 -11.10 8.30 4.69
CA ASP A 139 -11.01 8.71 3.27
C ASP A 139 -10.59 7.53 2.38
N ARG A 140 -9.68 6.67 2.87
CA ARG A 140 -9.30 5.46 2.14
C ARG A 140 -10.50 4.53 1.96
N GLN A 141 -11.23 4.24 3.04
CA GLN A 141 -12.40 3.34 2.99
C GLN A 141 -13.51 3.87 2.10
N GLU A 142 -13.77 5.18 2.12
CA GLU A 142 -14.84 5.83 1.35
C GLU A 142 -14.48 6.04 -0.13
N HIS A 143 -13.20 6.23 -0.45
CA HIS A 143 -12.80 6.74 -1.76
C HIS A 143 -11.80 5.90 -2.55
N TRP A 144 -11.31 4.76 -2.02
CA TRP A 144 -10.29 3.98 -2.74
C TRP A 144 -10.71 3.59 -4.17
N GLU A 145 -11.96 3.18 -4.41
CA GLU A 145 -12.42 2.83 -5.77
C GLU A 145 -12.42 4.02 -6.71
N LYS A 146 -12.91 5.17 -6.24
CA LYS A 146 -12.92 6.42 -7.02
C LYS A 146 -11.49 6.89 -7.32
N LEU A 147 -10.57 6.78 -6.36
CA LEU A 147 -9.17 7.13 -6.57
C LEU A 147 -8.49 6.20 -7.58
N LEU A 148 -8.86 4.91 -7.63
CA LEU A 148 -8.38 4.00 -8.68
C LEU A 148 -8.97 4.35 -10.05
N GLU A 149 -10.23 4.77 -10.12
CA GLU A 149 -10.86 5.27 -11.34
C GLU A 149 -10.15 6.52 -11.87
N GLU A 150 -9.93 7.53 -11.02
CA GLU A 150 -9.20 8.75 -11.37
C GLU A 150 -7.76 8.43 -11.82
N PHE A 151 -7.08 7.51 -11.13
CA PHE A 151 -5.75 7.06 -11.54
C PHE A 151 -5.78 6.39 -12.91
N TYR A 152 -6.76 5.52 -13.17
CA TYR A 152 -6.92 4.82 -14.44
C TYR A 152 -7.21 5.79 -15.59
N GLU A 153 -8.01 6.83 -15.35
CA GLU A 153 -8.24 7.93 -16.29
C GLU A 153 -6.93 8.65 -16.62
N TYR A 154 -6.15 9.06 -15.61
CA TYR A 154 -4.83 9.67 -15.85
C TYR A 154 -3.90 8.74 -16.62
N LEU A 155 -3.89 7.45 -16.32
CA LEU A 155 -3.08 6.50 -17.07
C LEU A 155 -3.53 6.43 -18.53
N SER A 156 -4.84 6.44 -18.81
CA SER A 156 -5.34 6.45 -20.17
C SER A 156 -4.92 7.69 -20.95
N GLU A 157 -4.88 8.86 -20.30
CA GLU A 157 -4.36 10.11 -20.88
C GLU A 157 -2.86 9.97 -21.24
N GLU A 158 -2.04 9.44 -20.32
CA GLU A 158 -0.59 9.32 -20.48
C GLU A 158 -0.17 8.24 -21.49
N VAL A 159 -0.95 7.15 -21.58
CA VAL A 159 -0.71 6.03 -22.52
C VAL A 159 -1.14 6.40 -23.95
N SER A 160 -2.13 7.28 -24.10
CA SER A 160 -2.60 7.80 -25.39
C SER A 160 -2.91 6.66 -26.39
N ASP A 161 -2.27 6.63 -27.56
CA ASP A 161 -2.54 5.63 -28.62
C ASP A 161 -1.95 4.23 -28.33
N THR A 162 -1.25 4.05 -27.20
CA THR A 162 -0.70 2.74 -26.82
C THR A 162 -1.78 1.88 -26.17
N LYS A 163 -1.66 0.56 -26.24
CA LYS A 163 -2.58 -0.36 -25.57
C LYS A 163 -2.46 -0.19 -24.04
N MET A 164 -3.60 -0.08 -23.35
CA MET A 164 -3.65 -0.09 -21.89
C MET A 164 -3.03 -1.39 -21.31
N PRO A 165 -2.22 -1.30 -20.24
CA PRO A 165 -1.56 -2.47 -19.65
C PRO A 165 -2.53 -3.42 -18.93
N TYR A 166 -3.72 -2.94 -18.58
CA TYR A 166 -4.76 -3.68 -17.85
C TYR A 166 -6.10 -2.94 -17.93
N THR A 167 -7.19 -3.57 -17.52
CA THR A 167 -8.51 -2.96 -17.37
C THR A 167 -8.71 -2.35 -15.98
N LEU A 168 -9.69 -1.46 -15.83
CA LEU A 168 -10.07 -0.92 -14.52
C LEU A 168 -10.47 -2.02 -13.52
N GLU A 169 -11.19 -3.06 -13.98
CA GLU A 169 -11.58 -4.17 -13.12
C GLU A 169 -10.38 -5.01 -12.67
N GLN A 170 -9.40 -5.24 -13.56
CA GLN A 170 -8.13 -5.86 -13.17
C GLN A 170 -7.38 -5.01 -12.13
N LEU A 171 -7.34 -3.69 -12.30
CA LEU A 171 -6.73 -2.78 -11.33
C LEU A 171 -7.42 -2.87 -9.96
N LYS A 172 -8.76 -2.76 -9.91
CA LYS A 172 -9.54 -2.89 -8.68
C LYS A 172 -9.33 -4.25 -8.03
N GLU A 173 -9.35 -5.33 -8.81
CA GLU A 173 -9.14 -6.68 -8.28
C GLU A 173 -7.73 -6.88 -7.72
N SER A 174 -6.73 -6.38 -8.45
CA SER A 174 -5.33 -6.42 -8.00
C SER A 174 -5.14 -5.65 -6.70
N TYR A 175 -5.79 -4.49 -6.54
CA TYR A 175 -5.79 -3.72 -5.29
C TYR A 175 -6.34 -4.52 -4.13
N ARG A 176 -7.53 -5.15 -4.29
CA ARG A 176 -8.14 -5.97 -3.24
C ARG A 176 -7.26 -7.16 -2.86
N GLN A 177 -6.63 -7.82 -3.84
CA GLN A 177 -5.78 -8.99 -3.61
C GLN A 177 -4.44 -8.63 -2.96
N SER A 178 -3.79 -7.54 -3.38
CA SER A 178 -2.51 -7.12 -2.79
C SER A 178 -2.67 -6.34 -1.49
N PHE A 179 -3.88 -5.83 -1.18
CA PHE A 179 -4.10 -4.96 -0.02
C PHE A 179 -3.54 -5.53 1.29
N PRO A 180 -3.88 -6.78 1.71
CA PRO A 180 -3.51 -7.27 3.03
C PRO A 180 -2.00 -7.23 3.27
N LEU A 181 -1.21 -7.73 2.32
CA LEU A 181 0.24 -7.73 2.42
C LEU A 181 0.81 -6.31 2.34
N CYS A 182 0.48 -5.55 1.31
CA CYS A 182 1.09 -4.23 1.08
C CYS A 182 0.72 -3.21 2.18
N ALA A 183 -0.47 -3.31 2.77
CA ALA A 183 -0.88 -2.51 3.92
C ALA A 183 -0.21 -2.98 5.22
N PHE A 184 0.00 -4.30 5.39
CA PHE A 184 0.73 -4.85 6.53
C PHE A 184 2.16 -4.33 6.62
N LEU A 185 2.80 -4.03 5.48
CA LEU A 185 4.12 -3.38 5.41
C LEU A 185 4.17 -1.94 6.01
N ILE A 186 3.08 -1.45 6.60
CA ILE A 186 3.05 -0.18 7.34
C ILE A 186 2.90 -0.45 8.84
N VAL A 187 2.38 -1.61 9.24
CA VAL A 187 1.98 -1.89 10.63
C VAL A 187 3.15 -1.78 11.62
N PRO A 188 4.38 -2.23 11.33
CA PRO A 188 5.51 -2.02 12.25
C PRO A 188 5.90 -0.58 12.50
N MET A 189 5.52 0.34 11.61
CA MET A 189 5.78 1.76 11.83
C MET A 189 4.80 2.39 12.82
N ILE A 190 3.70 1.71 13.15
CA ILE A 190 2.67 2.25 14.06
C ILE A 190 3.22 2.38 15.48
N GLY A 191 3.89 1.36 16.00
CA GLY A 191 4.39 1.38 17.39
C GLY A 191 5.35 2.55 17.67
N PRO A 192 6.46 2.67 16.92
CA PRO A 192 7.39 3.80 17.04
C PRO A 192 6.72 5.16 16.83
N MET A 193 5.73 5.26 15.92
CA MET A 193 4.97 6.49 15.70
C MET A 193 4.19 6.89 16.96
N PHE A 194 3.49 5.94 17.60
CA PHE A 194 2.74 6.21 18.81
C PHE A 194 3.64 6.57 19.99
N GLU A 195 4.77 5.87 20.16
CA GLU A 195 5.75 6.23 21.19
C GLU A 195 6.27 7.67 21.02
N MET A 196 6.50 8.09 19.78
CA MET A 196 6.93 9.46 19.49
C MET A 196 5.84 10.48 19.84
N LEU A 197 4.58 10.22 19.46
CA LEU A 197 3.45 11.14 19.71
C LEU A 197 3.08 11.23 21.19
N CYS A 198 3.16 10.12 21.93
CA CYS A 198 2.81 10.06 23.35
C CYS A 198 3.82 10.78 24.26
N LYS A 199 5.08 10.97 23.83
CA LYS A 199 6.13 11.63 24.64
C LYS A 199 5.81 13.09 25.01
N ASN A 200 4.90 13.76 24.29
CA ASN A 200 4.56 15.17 24.50
C ASN A 200 3.03 15.41 24.62
N SER A 201 2.32 14.58 25.40
CA SER A 201 0.84 14.54 25.48
C SER A 201 0.14 15.79 26.06
N GLU A 202 0.89 16.79 26.52
CA GLU A 202 0.34 18.08 27.01
C GLU A 202 0.06 19.08 25.88
N ASP A 203 0.64 18.88 24.69
CA ASP A 203 0.42 19.71 23.51
C ASP A 203 -0.89 19.29 22.80
N GLU A 204 -1.79 20.24 22.58
CA GLU A 204 -3.06 20.03 21.88
C GLU A 204 -2.87 19.46 20.47
N LYS A 205 -1.83 19.92 19.74
CA LYS A 205 -1.50 19.39 18.42
C LYS A 205 -1.07 17.93 18.48
N GLN A 206 -0.32 17.54 19.51
CA GLN A 206 0.10 16.15 19.68
C GLN A 206 -1.09 15.23 19.97
N ARG A 207 -2.09 15.73 20.72
CA ARG A 207 -3.35 14.98 20.92
C ARG A 207 -4.13 14.82 19.62
N GLU A 208 -4.18 15.85 18.79
CA GLU A 208 -4.80 15.78 17.47
C GLU A 208 -4.09 14.76 16.57
N PHE A 209 -2.76 14.81 16.49
CA PHE A 209 -1.96 13.82 15.74
C PHE A 209 -2.15 12.40 16.25
N LEU A 210 -2.20 12.20 17.57
CA LEU A 210 -2.46 10.90 18.18
C LEU A 210 -3.86 10.38 17.81
N GLY A 211 -4.87 11.26 17.81
CA GLY A 211 -6.23 10.90 17.37
C GLY A 211 -6.27 10.44 15.92
N MET A 212 -5.60 11.16 15.02
CA MET A 212 -5.47 10.78 13.60
C MET A 212 -4.70 9.47 13.42
N ALA A 213 -3.59 9.29 14.15
CA ALA A 213 -2.81 8.05 14.10
C ALA A 213 -3.62 6.85 14.60
N THR A 214 -4.43 7.04 15.64
CA THR A 214 -5.35 6.03 16.20
C THR A 214 -6.41 5.62 15.19
N GLU A 215 -7.16 6.58 14.65
CA GLU A 215 -8.18 6.32 13.62
C GLU A 215 -7.59 5.55 12.44
N LYS A 216 -6.47 6.05 11.92
CA LYS A 216 -5.81 5.46 10.76
C LYS A 216 -5.36 4.03 11.01
N SER A 217 -4.78 3.78 12.19
CA SER A 217 -4.29 2.45 12.58
C SER A 217 -5.44 1.46 12.77
N GLU A 218 -6.54 1.87 13.39
CA GLU A 218 -7.72 1.01 13.55
C GLU A 218 -8.32 0.62 12.19
N CYS A 219 -8.55 1.61 11.32
CA CYS A 219 -9.09 1.37 9.99
C CYS A 219 -8.14 0.53 9.14
N LEU A 220 -6.82 0.74 9.24
CA LEU A 220 -5.84 -0.07 8.50
C LEU A 220 -5.92 -1.55 8.89
N LEU A 221 -6.01 -1.84 10.19
CA LEU A 221 -6.18 -3.21 10.68
C LEU A 221 -7.51 -3.82 10.23
N ASP A 222 -8.59 -3.05 10.22
CA ASP A 222 -9.89 -3.50 9.71
C ASP A 222 -9.84 -3.82 8.21
N ASP A 223 -9.24 -2.95 7.41
CA ASP A 223 -9.12 -3.14 5.97
C ASP A 223 -8.26 -4.38 5.65
N ILE A 224 -7.13 -4.56 6.34
CA ILE A 224 -6.27 -5.73 6.19
C ILE A 224 -7.07 -7.01 6.44
N LEU A 225 -7.79 -7.08 7.57
CA LEU A 225 -8.57 -8.26 7.94
C LEU A 225 -9.72 -8.51 6.96
N TYR A 226 -10.42 -7.46 6.55
CA TYR A 226 -11.52 -7.53 5.59
C TYR A 226 -11.07 -8.09 4.24
N PHE A 227 -10.03 -7.49 3.63
CA PHE A 227 -9.52 -7.95 2.34
C PHE A 227 -8.88 -9.33 2.45
N HIS A 228 -8.20 -9.64 3.56
CA HIS A 228 -7.66 -10.97 3.80
C HIS A 228 -8.77 -12.03 3.81
N GLU A 229 -9.83 -11.84 4.58
CA GLU A 229 -10.95 -12.78 4.63
C GLU A 229 -11.61 -12.95 3.25
N ARG A 230 -11.79 -11.85 2.52
CA ARG A 230 -12.33 -11.85 1.16
C ARG A 230 -11.43 -12.65 0.20
N ASN A 231 -10.11 -12.46 0.23
CA ASN A 231 -9.18 -13.17 -0.63
C ASN A 231 -9.08 -14.67 -0.27
N MET A 232 -9.18 -15.01 1.01
CA MET A 232 -9.25 -16.41 1.46
C MET A 232 -10.53 -17.10 0.97
N LYS A 233 -11.66 -16.39 0.89
CA LYS A 233 -12.90 -16.95 0.30
C LYS A 233 -12.77 -17.18 -1.19
N LEU A 234 -12.08 -16.31 -1.94
CA LEU A 234 -11.80 -16.52 -3.36
C LEU A 234 -10.93 -17.76 -3.60
N THR A 235 -9.81 -17.87 -2.87
CA THR A 235 -8.86 -18.98 -3.00
C THR A 235 -9.50 -20.33 -2.69
N ASN A 236 -10.44 -20.35 -1.74
CA ASN A 236 -11.20 -21.55 -1.37
C ASN A 236 -12.46 -21.79 -2.23
N GLY A 237 -12.66 -21.04 -3.32
CA GLY A 237 -13.78 -21.20 -4.25
C GLY A 237 -15.15 -20.77 -3.71
N LYS A 238 -15.22 -19.99 -2.63
CA LYS A 238 -16.46 -19.60 -1.93
C LYS A 238 -17.11 -18.30 -2.43
N LEU A 239 -16.45 -17.57 -3.34
CA LEU A 239 -16.93 -16.28 -3.89
C LEU A 239 -17.34 -16.38 -5.37
N LEU A 240 -17.40 -17.58 -5.95
CA LEU A 240 -17.79 -17.82 -7.35
C LEU A 240 -19.28 -18.14 -7.54
N ASN A 241 -20.14 -17.86 -6.56
CA ASN A 241 -21.59 -18.06 -6.64
C ASN A 241 -22.35 -16.75 -6.46
#